data_AF-A0A660MDT7-F1
#
_entry.id   AF-A0A660MDT7-F1
#
_cell.length_a   1.000
_cell.length_b   1.000
_cell.length_c   1.000
_cell.angle_alpha   90.00
_cell.angle_beta   90.00
_cell.angle_gamma   90.00
#
_symmetry.space_group_name_H-M   'P 1'
#
loop_
_entity.id
_entity.type
_entity.pdbx_description
1 polymer ?
#
loop_
_entity_poly.entity_id
_entity_poly.type
_entity_poly.pdbx_seq_one_letter_code
_entity_poly.pdbx_strand_id
1 'polypeptide(L)'
;IFDEPARNRVRLSLLVNKLLDDRKLEVDQARVDARIQSIAATYEEPQEVVDWYKKDQETLRRLEAAILEEQLIDQLYTQAQVSEEDKTFQEVMALGQQRA
;
A
#
# COMPACT_ATOMS: atom_id res chain seq x y z
N ILE A 1 10.44 15.27 -19.84
CA ILE A 1 9.82 13.93 -19.75
C ILE A 1 9.72 13.45 -18.28
N PHE A 2 10.80 13.51 -17.48
CA PHE A 2 10.74 13.04 -16.08
C PHE A 2 10.35 14.07 -15.01
N ASP A 3 10.44 15.37 -15.31
CA ASP A 3 10.27 16.44 -14.30
C ASP A 3 8.88 16.42 -13.64
N GLU A 4 7.82 16.40 -14.44
CA GLU A 4 6.45 16.44 -13.92
C GLU A 4 6.06 15.16 -13.13
N PRO A 5 6.31 13.93 -13.64
CA PRO A 5 6.12 12.72 -12.84
C PRO A 5 6.93 12.71 -11.53
N ALA A 6 8.18 13.19 -11.56
CA ALA A 6 9.02 13.26 -10.37
C ALA A 6 8.46 14.24 -9.33
N ARG A 7 8.00 15.42 -9.76
CA ARG A 7 7.35 16.41 -8.88
C ARG A 7 6.09 15.84 -8.24
N ASN A 8 5.25 15.17 -9.01
CA ASN A 8 4.03 14.55 -8.49
C ASN A 8 4.34 13.47 -7.44
N ARG A 9 5.35 12.62 -7.71
CA ARG A 9 5.81 11.62 -6.75
C ARG A 9 6.28 12.25 -5.43
N VAL A 10 7.15 13.26 -5.50
CA VAL A 10 7.66 13.93 -4.30
C VAL A 10 6.54 14.61 -3.51
N ARG A 11 5.62 15.30 -4.20
CA ARG A 11 4.46 15.93 -3.55
C ARG A 11 3.59 14.91 -2.82
N LEU A 12 3.30 13.78 -3.45
CA LEU A 12 2.55 12.68 -2.83
C LEU A 12 3.27 12.15 -1.59
N SER A 13 4.57 11.85 -1.69
CA SER A 13 5.34 11.37 -0.54
C SER A 13 5.30 12.35 0.65
N LEU A 14 5.39 13.66 0.38
CA LEU A 14 5.28 14.69 1.43
C LEU A 14 3.88 14.71 2.08
N LEU A 15 2.82 14.58 1.29
CA LEU A 15 1.44 14.55 1.81
C LEU A 15 1.18 13.31 2.64
N VAL A 16 1.60 12.14 2.17
CA VAL A 16 1.46 10.87 2.89
C VAL A 16 2.19 10.96 4.24
N ASN A 17 3.46 11.37 4.25
CA ASN A 17 4.22 11.51 5.49
C ASN A 17 3.55 12.49 6.47
N LYS A 18 3.07 13.63 5.98
CA LYS A 18 2.37 14.61 6.83
C LYS A 18 1.10 14.04 7.44
N LEU A 19 0.33 13.26 6.69
CA LEU A 19 -0.90 12.63 7.16
C LEU A 19 -0.63 11.52 8.17
N LEU A 20 0.43 10.73 7.97
CA LEU A 20 0.87 9.71 8.93
C LEU A 20 1.24 10.35 10.27
N ASP A 21 2.03 11.42 10.22
CA ASP A 21 2.45 12.17 11.41
C ASP A 21 1.24 12.79 12.14
N ASP A 22 0.35 13.47 11.41
CA ASP A 22 -0.80 14.17 12.00
C ASP A 22 -1.79 13.22 12.65
N ARG A 23 -1.98 12.04 12.06
CA ARG A 23 -2.91 11.01 12.56
C ARG A 23 -2.26 10.09 13.58
N LYS A 24 -0.94 10.22 13.81
CA LYS A 24 -0.14 9.36 14.71
C LYS A 24 -0.42 7.88 14.45
N LEU A 25 -0.46 7.52 13.18
CA LEU A 25 -0.70 6.15 12.76
C LEU A 25 0.49 5.28 13.19
N GLU A 26 0.20 4.25 13.96
CA GLU A 26 1.17 3.21 14.31
C GLU A 26 0.93 1.98 13.44
N VAL A 27 2.01 1.26 13.13
CA VAL A 27 1.89 0.06 12.29
C VAL A 27 1.14 -1.03 13.05
N ASP A 28 0.15 -1.62 12.40
CA ASP A 28 -0.55 -2.79 12.93
C ASP A 28 0.30 -4.04 12.65
N GLN A 29 1.00 -4.49 13.68
CA GLN A 29 1.86 -5.68 13.59
C GLN A 29 1.09 -6.96 13.21
N ALA A 30 -0.20 -7.06 13.52
CA ALA A 30 -1.00 -8.20 13.10
C ALA A 30 -1.21 -8.20 11.58
N ARG A 31 -1.36 -7.02 10.95
CA ARG A 31 -1.41 -6.89 9.49
C ARG A 31 -0.06 -7.20 8.84
N VAL A 32 1.04 -6.78 9.47
CA VAL A 32 2.40 -7.11 9.01
C VAL A 32 2.59 -8.62 9.00
N ASP A 33 2.30 -9.30 10.11
CA ASP A 33 2.39 -10.76 10.19
C ASP A 33 1.47 -11.45 9.18
N ALA A 34 0.22 -11.01 9.04
CA ALA A 34 -0.71 -11.56 8.06
C ALA A 34 -0.21 -11.40 6.61
N ARG A 35 0.41 -10.26 6.29
CA ARG A 35 1.00 -10.02 4.97
C ARG A 35 2.22 -10.92 4.74
N ILE A 36 3.10 -11.10 5.73
CA ILE A 36 4.23 -12.02 5.63
C ILE A 36 3.72 -13.45 5.40
N GLN A 37 2.70 -13.90 6.14
CA GLN A 37 2.09 -15.22 5.96
C GLN A 37 1.47 -15.38 4.57
N SER A 38 0.77 -14.37 4.07
CA SER A 38 0.20 -14.39 2.72
C SER A 38 1.27 -14.48 1.64
N ILE A 39 2.42 -13.82 1.81
CA ILE A 39 3.55 -13.92 0.88
C ILE A 39 4.17 -15.31 1.00
N ALA A 40 4.46 -15.77 2.22
CA ALA A 40 5.08 -17.07 2.47
C ALA A 40 4.26 -18.24 1.92
N ALA A 41 2.92 -18.17 1.98
CA ALA A 41 2.02 -19.20 1.48
C ALA A 41 2.13 -19.47 -0.03
N THR A 42 2.75 -18.58 -0.80
CA THR A 42 2.99 -18.79 -2.24
C THR A 42 4.29 -19.53 -2.54
N TYR A 43 5.10 -19.85 -1.53
CA TYR A 43 6.40 -20.50 -1.67
C TYR A 43 6.36 -21.95 -1.17
N GLU A 44 7.28 -22.78 -1.68
CA GLU A 44 7.42 -24.18 -1.29
C GLU A 44 7.84 -24.37 0.16
N GLU A 45 8.66 -23.44 0.69
CA GLU A 45 9.15 -23.41 2.07
C GLU A 45 8.68 -22.11 2.79
N PRO A 46 7.42 -22.04 3.25
CA PRO A 46 6.86 -20.81 3.83
C PRO A 46 7.63 -20.32 5.06
N GLN A 47 8.14 -21.23 5.88
CA GLN A 47 8.81 -20.87 7.13
C GLN A 47 10.13 -20.12 6.88
N GLU A 48 10.88 -20.47 5.82
CA GLU A 48 12.11 -19.76 5.46
C GLU A 48 11.81 -18.30 5.05
N VAL A 49 10.69 -18.07 4.36
CA VAL A 49 10.26 -16.73 3.96
C VAL A 49 9.91 -15.88 5.17
N VAL A 50 9.14 -16.45 6.11
CA VAL A 50 8.79 -15.77 7.38
C VAL A 50 10.05 -15.40 8.16
N ASP A 51 10.97 -16.34 8.30
CA ASP A 51 12.22 -16.13 9.02
C ASP A 51 13.12 -15.09 8.34
N TRP A 52 13.14 -15.06 7.00
CA TRP A 52 13.88 -14.06 6.24
C TRP A 52 13.36 -12.65 6.51
N TYR A 53 12.04 -12.43 6.45
CA TYR A 53 11.43 -11.13 6.79
C TYR A 53 11.75 -10.71 8.24
N LYS A 54 11.76 -11.64 9.20
CA LYS A 54 12.05 -11.35 10.61
C LYS A 54 13.54 -11.03 10.84
N LYS A 55 14.44 -11.66 10.09
CA LYS A 55 15.89 -11.46 10.22
C LYS A 55 16.36 -10.18 9.50
N ASP A 56 15.78 -9.87 8.34
CA ASP A 56 16.12 -8.69 7.56
C ASP A 56 15.29 -7.46 7.96
N GLN A 57 15.88 -6.66 8.85
CA GLN A 57 15.29 -5.42 9.35
C GLN A 57 15.03 -4.36 8.27
N GLU A 58 15.77 -4.35 7.16
CA GLU A 58 15.49 -3.41 6.07
C GLU A 58 14.24 -3.82 5.30
N THR A 59 14.13 -5.12 5.01
CA THR A 59 12.94 -5.68 4.35
C THR A 59 11.70 -5.56 5.23
N LEU A 60 11.81 -5.85 6.53
CA LEU A 60 10.70 -5.67 7.48
C LEU A 60 10.23 -4.21 7.51
N ARG A 61 11.15 -3.24 7.61
CA ARG A 61 10.79 -1.81 7.60
C ARG A 61 10.10 -1.36 6.33
N ARG A 62 10.51 -1.88 5.16
CA ARG A 62 9.82 -1.60 3.89
C ARG A 62 8.40 -2.14 3.89
N LEU A 63 8.21 -3.34 4.43
CA LEU A 63 6.90 -3.94 4.56
C LEU A 63 6.01 -3.15 5.52
N GLU A 64 6.54 -2.79 6.68
CA GLU A 64 5.84 -1.96 7.68
C GLU A 64 5.42 -0.62 7.09
N ALA A 65 6.28 0.03 6.30
CA ALA A 65 5.94 1.29 5.63
C ALA A 65 4.77 1.12 4.64
N ALA A 66 4.75 0.01 3.88
CA ALA A 66 3.64 -0.29 2.97
C ALA A 66 2.33 -0.56 3.72
N ILE A 67 2.39 -1.32 4.82
CA ILE A 67 1.21 -1.59 5.67
C ILE A 67 0.69 -0.29 6.31
N LEU A 68 1.58 0.60 6.73
CA LEU A 68 1.22 1.90 7.29
C LEU A 68 0.52 2.78 6.25
N GLU A 69 0.97 2.75 4.99
CA GLU A 69 0.31 3.45 3.88
C GLU A 69 -1.08 2.86 3.58
N GLU A 70 -1.22 1.52 3.56
CA GLU A 70 -2.52 0.85 3.42
C GLU A 70 -3.49 1.24 4.55
N GLN A 71 -3.02 1.27 5.81
CA GLN A 71 -3.83 1.71 6.95
C GLN A 71 -4.28 3.17 6.83
N LEU A 72 -3.42 4.05 6.31
CA LEU A 72 -3.78 5.43 6.03
C LEU A 72 -4.89 5.49 4.98
N ILE A 73 -4.77 4.72 3.90
CA ILE A 73 -5.79 4.66 2.83
C ILE A 73 -7.12 4.18 3.40
N ASP A 74 -7.12 3.12 4.21
CA ASP A 74 -8.33 2.62 4.88
C ASP A 74 -8.99 3.74 5.72
N GLN A 75 -8.20 4.46 6.53
CA GLN A 75 -8.71 5.58 7.31
C GLN A 75 -9.27 6.70 6.43
N LEU A 76 -8.60 7.04 5.32
CA LEU A 76 -9.09 8.06 4.39
C LEU A 76 -10.40 7.59 3.73
N TYR A 77 -10.52 6.31 3.38
CA TYR A 77 -11.71 5.74 2.78
C TYR A 77 -12.93 5.89 3.68
N THR A 78 -12.78 5.72 5.01
CA THR A 78 -13.89 5.95 5.96
C THR A 78 -14.38 7.40 6.01
N GLN A 79 -13.56 8.36 5.58
CA GLN A 79 -13.88 9.79 5.55
C GLN A 79 -14.24 10.28 4.14
N ALA A 80 -14.01 9.46 3.13
CA ALA A 80 -14.21 9.82 1.74
C ALA A 80 -15.70 9.77 1.37
N GLN A 81 -16.13 10.70 0.53
CA GLN A 81 -17.45 10.60 -0.10
C GLN A 81 -17.37 9.54 -1.20
N VAL A 82 -18.04 8.40 -0.99
CA VAL A 82 -18.11 7.31 -1.97
C VAL A 82 -19.38 7.47 -2.80
N SER A 83 -19.24 7.39 -4.12
CA SER A 83 -20.35 7.33 -5.07
C SER A 83 -20.23 6.03 -5.87
N GLU A 84 -21.32 5.28 -5.95
CA GLU A 84 -21.41 4.05 -6.74
C GLU A 84 -21.98 4.37 -8.12
N GLU A 85 -21.40 3.80 -9.18
CA GLU A 85 -21.86 3.95 -10.55
C GLU A 85 -21.81 2.59 -11.24
N ASP A 86 -22.94 2.16 -11.81
CA ASP A 86 -23.03 0.94 -12.59
C ASP A 86 -22.29 1.11 -13.92
N LYS A 87 -21.29 0.27 -14.17
CA LYS A 87 -20.53 0.24 -15.42
C LYS A 87 -20.45 -1.17 -15.97
N THR A 88 -20.49 -1.28 -17.29
CA THR A 88 -20.26 -2.55 -18.00
C THR A 88 -18.78 -2.93 -17.95
N PHE A 89 -18.50 -4.22 -18.14
CA PHE A 89 -17.11 -4.72 -18.24
C PHE A 89 -16.29 -3.98 -19.30
N GLN A 90 -16.90 -3.69 -20.47
CA GLN A 90 -16.22 -2.99 -21.56
C GLN A 90 -15.80 -1.57 -21.18
N GLU A 91 -16.64 -0.85 -20.43
CA GLU A 91 -16.34 0.51 -19.96
C GLU A 91 -15.21 0.52 -18.93
N VAL A 92 -15.18 -0.45 -18.02
CA VAL A 92 -14.10 -0.58 -17.03
C VAL A 92 -12.76 -0.88 -17.71
N MET A 93 -12.74 -1.77 -18.71
CA MET A 93 -11.53 -2.10 -19.46
C MET A 93 -10.97 -0.92 -20.27
N ALA A 94 -11.84 -0.05 -20.79
CA ALA A 94 -11.42 1.14 -21.53
C ALA A 94 -10.69 2.18 -20.65
N LEU A 95 -11.08 2.30 -19.37
CA LEU A 95 -10.44 3.23 -18.42
C LEU A 95 -8.96 2.91 -18.17
N GLY A 96 -8.58 1.62 -18.20
CA GLY A 96 -7.20 1.19 -18.03
C GLY A 96 -6.28 1.59 -19.20
N GLN A 97 -6.83 1.70 -20.41
CA GLN A 97 -6.06 2.05 -21.61
C GLN A 97 -5.83 3.56 -21.79
N GLN A 98 -6.69 4.40 -21.19
CA GLN A 98 -6.56 5.86 -21.24
C GLN A 98 -5.52 6.44 -20.28
N ARG A 99 -5.08 5.66 -19.28
CA ARG A 99 -4.13 6.09 -18.24
C ARG A 99 -2.68 5.65 -18.50
N ALA A 100 -2.43 4.91 -19.60
CA ALA A 100 -1.11 4.43 -20.01
C ALA A 100 -0.39 5.43 -20.91
#